data_AF-A0A8K0UC16-F1
#
_entry.id   AF-A0A8K0UC16-F1
#
_cell.length_a   1.000
_cell.length_b   1.000
_cell.length_c   1.000
_cell.angle_alpha   90.00
_cell.angle_beta   90.00
_cell.angle_gamma   90.00
#
_symmetry.space_group_name_H-M   'P 1'
#
loop_
_entity.id
_entity.type
_entity.pdbx_description
1 polymer ?
#
loop_
_entity_poly.entity_id
_entity_poly.type
_entity_poly.pdbx_seq_one_letter_code
_entity_poly.pdbx_strand_id
1 'polypeptide(L)'
;MSINVLGRKGHTHYDDVESFLYVLVLFFMTYKHPLSIVDLRNAETQNYTQNVTNAQRSHITDWPPLFQCWNGLPVDAAGSKLAFFTLDDHAEVFGEHVRDGWKNYVVAFPIVELFESCLNLFNSRPERHVSHREFIAVFDKWLEQYPVPPPGYNNCPLPVSTSTYLSCYLTHFYHRVQDKNNLCKTWDL
;
A
#
# COMPACT_ATOMS: atom_id res chain seq x y z
N MET A 1 9.51 -9.19 2.77
CA MET A 1 10.72 -9.89 2.28
C MET A 1 10.82 -9.66 0.79
N SER A 2 11.96 -9.16 0.35
CA SER A 2 12.32 -8.94 -1.05
C SER A 2 12.65 -10.24 -1.78
N ILE A 3 12.74 -10.19 -3.11
CA ILE A 3 13.20 -11.27 -3.98
C ILE A 3 14.63 -11.70 -3.60
N ASN A 4 15.53 -10.75 -3.33
CA ASN A 4 16.92 -11.05 -2.98
C ASN A 4 17.02 -11.83 -1.66
N VAL A 5 16.30 -11.39 -0.62
CA VAL A 5 16.26 -12.07 0.68
C VAL A 5 15.66 -13.47 0.54
N LEU A 6 14.58 -13.62 -0.22
CA LEU A 6 13.98 -14.94 -0.51
C LEU A 6 14.95 -15.85 -1.29
N GLY A 7 15.76 -15.27 -2.17
CA GLY A 7 16.85 -15.93 -2.90
C GLY A 7 18.13 -16.13 -2.09
N ARG A 8 18.14 -15.84 -0.78
CA ARG A 8 19.29 -15.95 0.13
C ARG A 8 20.51 -15.11 -0.27
N LYS A 9 20.29 -14.07 -1.07
CA LYS A 9 21.26 -13.00 -1.29
C LYS A 9 21.07 -12.03 -0.13
N GLY A 10 22.15 -11.67 0.58
CA GLY A 10 22.09 -10.94 1.84
C GLY A 10 21.16 -9.71 1.83
N HIS A 11 20.64 -9.35 3.00
CA HIS A 11 19.71 -8.22 3.17
C HIS A 11 20.46 -6.88 3.13
N THR A 12 19.86 -5.92 2.44
CA THR A 12 20.30 -4.55 2.24
C THR A 12 19.13 -3.58 2.44
N HIS A 13 19.40 -2.28 2.51
CA HIS A 13 18.34 -1.27 2.64
C HIS A 13 17.40 -1.21 1.42
N TYR A 14 17.84 -1.65 0.23
CA TYR A 14 16.97 -1.75 -0.95
C TYR A 14 15.86 -2.79 -0.77
N ASP A 15 16.13 -3.85 0.00
CA ASP A 15 15.17 -4.92 0.26
C ASP A 15 14.02 -4.47 1.17
N ASP A 16 14.26 -3.46 2.00
CA ASP A 16 13.24 -2.82 2.84
C ASP A 16 12.29 -1.99 1.99
N VAL A 17 12.82 -1.24 1.01
CA VAL A 17 12.02 -0.44 0.07
C VAL A 17 11.19 -1.36 -0.83
N GLU A 18 11.77 -2.45 -1.35
CA GLU A 18 11.03 -3.46 -2.12
C GLU A 18 9.95 -4.15 -1.27
N SER A 19 10.28 -4.54 -0.03
CA SER A 19 9.31 -5.12 0.89
C SER A 19 8.18 -4.16 1.21
N PHE A 20 8.48 -2.87 1.29
CA PHE A 20 7.48 -1.84 1.52
C PHE A 20 6.52 -1.68 0.33
N LEU A 21 7.02 -1.76 -0.91
CA LEU A 21 6.15 -1.83 -2.09
C LEU A 21 5.16 -3.00 -1.99
N TYR A 22 5.61 -4.18 -1.55
CA TYR A 22 4.70 -5.33 -1.38
C TYR A 22 3.64 -5.09 -0.31
N VAL A 23 3.99 -4.42 0.78
CA VAL A 23 3.01 -4.03 1.80
C VAL A 23 1.98 -3.08 1.21
N LEU A 24 2.40 -2.11 0.39
CA LEU A 24 1.51 -1.17 -0.28
C LEU A 24 0.55 -1.90 -1.25
N VAL A 25 1.07 -2.81 -2.06
CA VAL A 25 0.29 -3.65 -2.98
C VAL A 25 -0.77 -4.42 -2.22
N LEU A 26 -0.34 -5.19 -1.20
CA LEU A 26 -1.26 -6.01 -0.41
C LEU A 26 -2.28 -5.15 0.33
N PHE A 27 -1.90 -3.96 0.80
CA PHE A 27 -2.83 -3.03 1.42
C PHE A 27 -3.97 -2.67 0.44
N PHE A 28 -3.66 -2.19 -0.75
CA PHE A 28 -4.70 -1.79 -1.72
C PHE A 28 -5.50 -2.96 -2.29
N MET A 29 -4.87 -4.12 -2.44
CA MET A 29 -5.51 -5.33 -2.97
C MET A 29 -6.41 -6.02 -1.96
N THR A 30 -6.19 -5.84 -0.67
CA THR A 30 -7.02 -6.47 0.37
C THR A 30 -8.04 -5.51 0.97
N TYR A 31 -7.93 -4.21 0.67
CA TYR A 31 -8.85 -3.22 1.22
C TYR A 31 -10.12 -3.11 0.37
N LYS A 32 -11.26 -3.49 0.96
CA LYS A 32 -12.53 -3.61 0.23
C LYS A 32 -13.22 -2.28 0.00
N HIS A 33 -13.09 -1.32 0.90
CA HIS A 33 -13.59 0.06 0.79
C HIS A 33 -13.41 0.73 2.16
N PRO A 34 -13.45 2.08 2.24
CA PRO A 34 -13.58 2.76 3.52
C PRO A 34 -14.74 2.19 4.32
N LEU A 35 -14.53 1.94 5.62
CA LEU A 35 -15.61 1.54 6.52
C LEU A 35 -16.80 2.50 6.37
N SER A 36 -18.02 1.96 6.47
CA SER A 36 -19.20 2.82 6.45
C SER A 36 -19.16 3.78 7.63
N ILE A 37 -19.89 4.89 7.52
CA ILE A 37 -20.09 5.88 8.60
C ILE A 37 -20.46 5.19 9.92
N VAL A 38 -21.35 4.20 9.82
CA VAL A 38 -21.85 3.44 10.97
C VAL A 38 -20.74 2.56 11.55
N ASP A 39 -20.00 1.85 10.69
CA ASP A 39 -18.91 0.99 11.13
C ASP A 39 -17.73 1.76 11.74
N LEU A 40 -17.42 2.96 11.20
CA LEU A 40 -16.39 3.84 11.75
C LEU A 40 -16.76 4.33 13.15
N ARG A 41 -18.00 4.77 13.37
CA ARG A 41 -18.49 5.17 14.70
C ARG A 41 -18.52 4.02 15.68
N ASN A 42 -18.87 2.83 15.21
CA ASN A 42 -18.82 1.61 16.02
C ASN A 42 -17.39 1.23 16.40
N ALA A 43 -16.44 1.35 15.47
CA ALA A 43 -15.03 1.12 15.75
C ALA A 43 -14.47 2.17 16.73
N GLU A 44 -14.83 3.44 16.57
CA GLU A 44 -14.46 4.53 17.48
C GLU A 44 -14.97 4.29 18.90
N THR A 45 -16.25 3.93 19.07
CA THR A 45 -16.81 3.57 20.38
C THR A 45 -16.15 2.34 21.00
N GLN A 46 -15.53 1.49 20.19
CA GLN A 46 -14.73 0.35 20.62
C GLN A 46 -13.24 0.69 20.76
N ASN A 47 -12.82 1.96 20.70
CA ASN A 47 -11.40 2.36 20.68
C ASN A 47 -10.58 1.64 19.60
N TYR A 48 -11.21 1.27 18.49
CA TYR A 48 -10.65 0.45 17.42
C TYR A 48 -10.10 -0.92 17.90
N THR A 49 -10.55 -1.40 19.07
CA THR A 49 -10.21 -2.73 19.57
C THR A 49 -11.07 -3.80 18.88
N GLN A 50 -10.43 -4.86 18.41
CA GLN A 50 -11.11 -5.96 17.71
C GLN A 50 -11.50 -7.05 18.68
N ASN A 51 -12.77 -7.47 18.62
CA ASN A 51 -13.20 -8.73 19.22
C ASN A 51 -12.59 -9.89 18.43
N VAL A 52 -11.67 -10.60 19.07
CA VAL A 52 -10.83 -11.67 18.48
C VAL A 52 -11.66 -12.86 17.95
N THR A 53 -12.94 -12.94 18.31
CA THR A 53 -13.83 -14.07 18.01
C THR A 53 -14.48 -14.02 16.62
N ASN A 54 -14.54 -12.87 15.94
CA ASN A 54 -15.01 -12.75 14.55
C ASN A 54 -13.87 -12.21 13.68
N ALA A 55 -12.99 -13.11 13.25
CA ALA A 55 -11.64 -12.79 12.78
C ALA A 55 -11.55 -12.13 11.38
N GLN A 56 -12.66 -11.91 10.66
CA GLN A 56 -12.61 -11.27 9.35
C GLN A 56 -13.11 -9.83 9.43
N ARG A 57 -12.19 -8.88 9.23
CA ARG A 57 -12.52 -7.45 9.21
C ARG A 57 -13.45 -7.20 8.03
N SER A 58 -14.57 -6.53 8.24
CA SER A 58 -15.55 -6.22 7.18
C SER A 58 -14.96 -5.45 5.99
N HIS A 59 -13.83 -4.77 6.19
CA HIS A 59 -13.11 -3.96 5.20
C HIS A 59 -11.82 -4.60 4.68
N ILE A 60 -11.44 -5.81 5.12
CA ILE A 60 -10.27 -6.53 4.60
C ILE A 60 -10.72 -7.87 3.99
N THR A 61 -10.32 -8.14 2.75
CA THR A 61 -10.52 -9.41 2.08
C THR A 61 -9.25 -10.27 2.11
N ASP A 62 -9.40 -11.54 1.77
CA ASP A 62 -8.26 -12.41 1.55
C ASP A 62 -7.40 -11.90 0.38
N TRP A 63 -6.16 -12.38 0.33
CA TRP A 63 -5.26 -12.02 -0.76
C TRP A 63 -5.81 -12.57 -2.08
N PRO A 64 -5.81 -11.77 -3.16
CA PRO A 64 -6.21 -12.25 -4.47
C PRO A 64 -5.39 -13.50 -4.86
N PRO A 65 -5.96 -14.45 -5.61
CA PRO A 65 -5.29 -15.70 -5.97
C PRO A 65 -3.86 -15.51 -6.50
N LEU A 66 -3.65 -14.47 -7.31
CA LEU A 66 -2.36 -14.09 -7.88
C LEU A 66 -1.25 -13.87 -6.82
N PHE A 67 -1.62 -13.36 -5.64
CA PHE A 67 -0.69 -13.00 -4.57
C PHE A 67 -0.62 -14.05 -3.47
N GLN A 68 -1.47 -15.08 -3.46
CA GLN A 68 -1.48 -16.10 -2.40
C GLN A 68 -0.14 -16.82 -2.24
N CYS A 69 0.58 -17.04 -3.35
CA CYS A 69 1.90 -17.65 -3.34
C CYS A 69 2.98 -16.81 -2.63
N TRP A 70 2.74 -15.52 -2.36
CA TRP A 70 3.65 -14.69 -1.56
C TRP A 70 3.70 -15.09 -0.09
N ASN A 71 2.67 -15.80 0.40
CA ASN A 71 2.63 -16.43 1.72
C ASN A 71 3.08 -17.91 1.69
N GLY A 72 3.52 -18.39 0.54
CA GLY A 72 3.93 -19.78 0.32
C GLY A 72 5.42 -20.03 0.59
N LEU A 73 5.96 -21.07 -0.07
CA LEU A 73 7.37 -21.39 0.03
C LEU A 73 8.24 -20.25 -0.53
N PRO A 74 9.46 -20.04 0.00
CA PRO A 74 10.31 -18.92 -0.43
C PRO A 74 10.60 -18.88 -1.93
N VAL A 75 10.75 -20.04 -2.58
CA VAL A 75 11.00 -20.15 -4.02
C VAL A 75 9.80 -19.70 -4.85
N ASP A 76 8.60 -20.10 -4.45
CA ASP A 76 7.34 -19.74 -5.12
C ASP A 76 7.06 -18.24 -4.94
N ALA A 77 7.29 -17.74 -3.72
CA ALA A 77 7.14 -16.32 -3.40
C ALA A 77 8.13 -15.46 -4.21
N ALA A 78 9.38 -15.88 -4.33
CA ALA A 78 10.39 -15.16 -5.11
C ALA A 78 10.05 -15.14 -6.61
N GLY A 79 9.64 -16.28 -7.17
CA GLY A 79 9.24 -16.39 -8.57
C GLY A 79 8.03 -15.52 -8.89
N SER A 80 7.00 -15.56 -8.05
CA SER A 80 5.80 -14.71 -8.22
C SER A 80 6.11 -13.22 -8.08
N LYS A 81 6.95 -12.83 -7.10
CA LYS A 81 7.39 -11.45 -6.94
C LYS A 81 8.28 -10.96 -8.08
N LEU A 82 9.04 -11.84 -8.71
CA LEU A 82 9.78 -11.49 -9.91
C LEU A 82 8.82 -11.28 -11.08
N ALA A 83 7.87 -12.21 -11.29
CA ALA A 83 6.83 -12.11 -12.31
C ALA A 83 5.99 -10.83 -12.15
N PHE A 84 5.75 -10.42 -10.90
CA PHE A 84 5.09 -9.17 -10.56
C PHE A 84 5.67 -7.95 -11.29
N PHE A 85 7.00 -7.88 -11.44
CA PHE A 85 7.67 -6.77 -12.11
C PHE A 85 7.80 -6.93 -13.64
N THR A 86 7.66 -8.13 -14.17
CA THR A 86 8.01 -8.44 -15.58
C THR A 86 6.80 -8.72 -16.48
N LEU A 87 5.60 -8.87 -15.92
CA LEU A 87 4.38 -9.12 -16.70
C LEU A 87 3.61 -7.81 -16.88
N ASP A 88 3.36 -7.45 -18.14
CA ASP A 88 2.65 -6.22 -18.53
C ASP A 88 1.22 -6.16 -17.96
N ASP A 89 0.57 -7.31 -17.82
CA ASP A 89 -0.83 -7.40 -17.38
C ASP A 89 -1.03 -7.16 -15.87
N HIS A 90 0.03 -7.08 -15.05
CA HIS A 90 -0.14 -6.93 -13.60
C HIS A 90 -0.63 -5.54 -13.17
N ALA A 91 -0.26 -4.49 -13.91
CA ALA A 91 -0.82 -3.16 -13.68
C ALA A 91 -2.33 -3.16 -14.00
N GLU A 92 -2.73 -3.84 -15.07
CA GLU A 92 -4.14 -3.99 -15.46
C GLU A 92 -4.93 -4.81 -14.43
N VAL A 93 -4.43 -5.98 -14.02
CA VAL A 93 -5.06 -6.84 -13.00
C VAL A 93 -5.13 -6.14 -11.64
N PHE A 94 -4.07 -5.43 -11.23
CA PHE A 94 -4.09 -4.59 -10.03
C PHE A 94 -5.17 -3.52 -10.16
N GLY A 95 -5.22 -2.83 -11.29
CA GLY A 95 -6.18 -1.77 -11.55
C GLY A 95 -7.62 -2.25 -11.59
N GLU A 96 -7.91 -3.40 -12.20
CA GLU A 96 -9.23 -4.05 -12.13
C GLU A 96 -9.61 -4.37 -10.69
N HIS A 97 -8.71 -5.02 -9.94
CA HIS A 97 -9.02 -5.40 -8.57
C HIS A 97 -9.24 -4.20 -7.65
N VAL A 98 -8.43 -3.15 -7.79
CA VAL A 98 -8.62 -1.91 -7.02
C VAL A 98 -9.93 -1.22 -7.42
N ARG A 99 -10.29 -1.18 -8.71
CA ARG A 99 -11.57 -0.61 -9.16
C ARG A 99 -12.77 -1.40 -8.60
N ASP A 100 -12.72 -2.72 -8.64
CA ASP A 100 -13.78 -3.61 -8.17
C ASP A 100 -13.90 -3.61 -6.64
N GLY A 101 -12.76 -3.60 -5.95
CA GLY A 101 -12.67 -3.49 -4.51
C GLY A 101 -13.29 -2.17 -4.06
N TRP A 102 -12.66 -1.05 -4.42
CA TRP A 102 -13.00 0.27 -3.90
C TRP A 102 -14.36 0.81 -4.38
N LYS A 103 -14.96 0.19 -5.42
CA LYS A 103 -16.29 0.52 -5.99
C LYS A 103 -16.50 2.01 -6.29
N ASN A 104 -15.40 2.74 -6.48
CA ASN A 104 -15.38 4.16 -6.71
C ASN A 104 -14.19 4.50 -7.62
N TYR A 105 -14.50 4.78 -8.88
CA TYR A 105 -13.49 5.06 -9.90
C TYR A 105 -12.65 6.30 -9.59
N VAL A 106 -13.24 7.31 -8.94
CA VAL A 106 -12.55 8.55 -8.55
C VAL A 106 -11.45 8.27 -7.51
N VAL A 107 -11.63 7.23 -6.70
CA VAL A 107 -10.67 6.79 -5.68
C VAL A 107 -9.70 5.76 -6.23
N ALA A 108 -10.19 4.82 -7.04
CA ALA A 108 -9.36 3.77 -7.61
C ALA A 108 -8.30 4.33 -8.57
N PHE A 109 -8.66 5.33 -9.39
CA PHE A 109 -7.75 5.88 -10.40
C PHE A 109 -6.45 6.45 -9.80
N PRO A 110 -6.47 7.34 -8.78
CA PRO A 110 -5.25 7.79 -8.11
C PRO A 110 -4.38 6.66 -7.54
N ILE A 111 -4.99 5.60 -6.99
CA ILE A 111 -4.26 4.45 -6.43
C ILE A 111 -3.50 3.71 -7.53
N VAL A 112 -4.16 3.50 -8.67
CA VAL A 112 -3.54 2.85 -9.84
C VAL A 112 -2.38 3.69 -10.36
N GLU A 113 -2.53 5.01 -10.47
CA GLU A 113 -1.43 5.89 -10.88
C GLU A 113 -0.23 5.85 -9.92
N LEU A 114 -0.47 5.83 -8.60
CA LEU A 114 0.59 5.66 -7.60
C LEU A 114 1.32 4.33 -7.81
N PHE A 115 0.56 3.28 -8.05
CA PHE A 115 1.09 1.94 -8.21
C PHE A 115 1.93 1.81 -9.50
N GLU A 116 1.42 2.29 -10.63
CA GLU A 116 2.15 2.34 -11.90
C GLU A 116 3.43 3.17 -11.76
N SER A 117 3.37 4.31 -11.07
CA SER A 117 4.55 5.15 -10.82
C SER A 117 5.61 4.41 -9.99
N CYS A 118 5.19 3.66 -8.97
CA CYS A 118 6.09 2.80 -8.21
C CYS A 118 6.71 1.71 -9.09
N LEU A 119 5.91 0.96 -9.85
CA LEU A 119 6.42 -0.10 -10.71
C LEU A 119 7.42 0.43 -11.74
N ASN A 120 7.09 1.55 -12.40
CA ASN A 120 7.97 2.20 -13.35
C ASN A 120 9.29 2.61 -12.71
N LEU A 121 9.27 3.14 -11.49
CA LEU A 121 10.50 3.45 -10.74
C LEU A 121 11.34 2.19 -10.54
N PHE A 122 10.77 1.11 -10.00
CA PHE A 122 11.52 -0.14 -9.76
C PHE A 122 12.07 -0.75 -11.06
N ASN A 123 11.27 -0.79 -12.12
CA ASN A 123 11.66 -1.35 -13.43
C ASN A 123 12.72 -0.50 -14.15
N SER A 124 12.79 0.81 -13.86
CA SER A 124 13.81 1.68 -14.42
C SER A 124 15.20 1.54 -13.76
N ARG A 125 15.30 0.87 -12.61
CA ARG A 125 16.55 0.75 -11.86
C ARG A 125 17.26 -0.58 -12.10
N PRO A 126 18.60 -0.57 -12.24
CA PRO A 126 19.39 -1.79 -12.24
C PRO A 126 19.09 -2.61 -10.99
N GLU A 127 18.84 -3.91 -11.18
CA GLU A 127 18.53 -4.86 -10.11
C GLU A 127 17.33 -4.46 -9.23
N ARG A 128 16.51 -3.49 -9.67
CA ARG A 128 15.41 -2.88 -8.90
C ARG A 128 15.86 -2.20 -7.61
N HIS A 129 17.13 -1.78 -7.54
CA HIS A 129 17.65 -1.03 -6.41
C HIS A 129 17.11 0.40 -6.40
N VAL A 130 16.03 0.60 -5.66
CA VAL A 130 15.38 1.90 -5.46
C VAL A 130 15.75 2.44 -4.10
N SER A 131 16.37 3.62 -4.06
CA SER A 131 16.64 4.28 -2.78
C SER A 131 15.34 4.76 -2.14
N HIS A 132 15.35 4.84 -0.82
CA HIS A 132 14.21 5.37 -0.07
C HIS A 132 13.82 6.78 -0.54
N ARG A 133 14.79 7.66 -0.83
CA ARG A 133 14.53 9.01 -1.34
C ARG A 133 13.78 9.01 -2.67
N GLU A 134 14.17 8.16 -3.61
CA GLU A 134 13.50 8.04 -4.90
C GLU A 134 12.08 7.51 -4.74
N PHE A 135 11.91 6.52 -3.85
CA PHE A 135 10.60 5.97 -3.56
C PHE A 135 9.67 7.02 -2.95
N ILE A 136 10.12 7.79 -1.96
CA ILE A 136 9.33 8.88 -1.36
C ILE A 136 8.99 9.97 -2.37
N ALA A 137 9.90 10.30 -3.29
CA ALA A 137 9.61 11.30 -4.33
C ALA A 137 8.41 10.93 -5.22
N VAL A 138 8.12 9.63 -5.40
CA VAL A 138 6.90 9.17 -6.09
C VAL A 138 5.65 9.53 -5.28
N PHE A 139 5.67 9.32 -3.96
CA PHE A 139 4.56 9.70 -3.08
C PHE A 139 4.39 11.20 -3.01
N ASP A 140 5.47 11.97 -2.93
CA ASP A 140 5.40 13.44 -2.88
C ASP A 140 4.72 13.99 -4.14
N LYS A 141 5.15 13.53 -5.32
CA LYS A 141 4.53 13.92 -6.60
C LYS A 141 3.06 13.50 -6.66
N TRP A 142 2.75 12.29 -6.20
CA TRP A 142 1.38 11.80 -6.14
C TRP A 142 0.51 12.65 -5.20
N LEU A 143 1.02 13.04 -4.04
CA LEU A 143 0.36 13.91 -3.08
C LEU A 143 0.19 15.35 -3.58
N GLU A 144 1.11 15.87 -4.39
CA GLU A 144 0.93 17.17 -5.05
C GLU A 144 -0.26 17.16 -6.03
N GLN A 145 -0.45 16.05 -6.75
CA GLN A 145 -1.55 15.87 -7.68
C GLN A 145 -2.89 15.56 -6.98
N TYR A 146 -2.83 14.86 -5.84
CA TYR A 146 -3.97 14.44 -5.03
C TYR A 146 -3.86 14.97 -3.60
N PRO A 147 -3.97 16.30 -3.42
CA PRO A 147 -3.62 16.97 -2.17
C PRO A 147 -4.43 16.47 -0.99
N VAL A 148 -3.74 16.39 0.14
CA VAL A 148 -4.36 16.14 1.43
C VAL A 148 -5.24 17.32 1.80
N PRO A 149 -6.46 17.07 2.27
CA PRO A 149 -7.27 18.13 2.86
C PRO A 149 -6.54 18.79 4.04
N PRO A 150 -6.82 20.06 4.35
CA PRO A 150 -6.17 20.77 5.46
C PRO A 150 -6.43 20.10 6.81
N PRO A 151 -5.48 20.16 7.77
CA PRO A 151 -5.67 19.65 9.13
C PRO A 151 -6.98 20.14 9.75
N GLY A 152 -7.74 19.24 10.39
CA GLY A 152 -9.11 19.51 10.87
C GLY A 152 -10.21 18.99 9.94
N TYR A 153 -9.88 18.70 8.68
CA TYR A 153 -10.69 17.86 7.78
C TYR A 153 -10.27 16.37 7.84
N ASN A 154 -9.23 16.07 8.63
CA ASN A 154 -8.43 14.83 8.52
C ASN A 154 -8.53 13.90 9.75
N ASN A 155 -9.54 14.06 10.62
CA ASN A 155 -9.74 13.15 11.75
C ASN A 155 -10.83 12.09 11.53
N CYS A 156 -11.35 11.96 10.31
CA CYS A 156 -12.55 11.20 9.92
C CYS A 156 -13.38 10.55 11.05
N PRO A 157 -14.39 11.29 11.54
CA PRO A 157 -15.75 10.78 11.61
C PRO A 157 -16.75 11.78 10.93
N LEU A 158 -16.37 12.24 9.73
CA LEU A 158 -17.22 12.84 8.64
C LEU A 158 -17.57 14.34 8.80
N PRO A 159 -18.02 15.08 7.75
CA PRO A 159 -18.21 14.74 6.34
C PRO A 159 -17.37 15.60 5.37
N VAL A 160 -16.79 14.98 4.33
CA VAL A 160 -16.43 15.66 3.07
C VAL A 160 -16.45 14.64 1.93
N SER A 161 -16.57 15.12 0.69
CA SER A 161 -16.82 14.34 -0.52
C SER A 161 -15.88 13.12 -0.67
N THR A 162 -16.36 12.08 -1.34
CA THR A 162 -15.73 10.75 -1.45
C THR A 162 -14.25 10.73 -1.90
N SER A 163 -13.76 11.79 -2.56
CA SER A 163 -12.34 11.98 -2.92
C SER A 163 -11.41 12.16 -1.69
N THR A 164 -11.95 12.72 -0.60
CA THR A 164 -11.23 13.17 0.61
C THR A 164 -10.76 12.02 1.50
N TYR A 165 -11.45 10.87 1.48
CA TYR A 165 -11.17 9.75 2.39
C TYR A 165 -9.85 9.05 2.09
N LEU A 166 -9.53 8.88 0.80
CA LEU A 166 -8.32 8.18 0.40
C LEU A 166 -7.07 8.92 0.86
N SER A 167 -7.08 10.23 0.69
CA SER A 167 -5.98 11.09 1.12
C SER A 167 -5.79 11.03 2.64
N CYS A 168 -6.86 10.90 3.42
CA CYS A 168 -6.77 10.73 4.88
C CYS A 168 -6.10 9.41 5.31
N TYR A 169 -6.49 8.27 4.71
CA TYR A 169 -5.88 6.97 5.02
C TYR A 169 -4.43 6.89 4.55
N LEU A 170 -4.15 7.41 3.35
CA LEU A 170 -2.79 7.42 2.82
C LEU A 170 -1.90 8.46 3.49
N THR A 171 -2.47 9.53 4.03
CA THR A 171 -1.74 10.48 4.89
C THR A 171 -1.43 9.88 6.25
N HIS A 172 -2.34 9.13 6.87
CA HIS A 172 -2.01 8.39 8.09
C HIS A 172 -0.97 7.30 7.84
N PHE A 173 -1.04 6.64 6.69
CA PHE A 173 -0.02 5.68 6.27
C PHE A 173 1.31 6.38 5.99
N TYR A 174 1.32 7.46 5.20
CA TYR A 174 2.49 8.26 4.85
C TYR A 174 3.13 8.94 6.06
N HIS A 175 2.34 9.51 6.99
CA HIS A 175 2.87 10.02 8.26
C HIS A 175 3.39 8.91 9.15
N ARG A 176 2.78 7.72 9.19
CA ARG A 176 3.40 6.57 9.88
C ARG A 176 4.70 6.12 9.23
N VAL A 177 4.81 6.24 7.91
CA VAL A 177 6.03 5.95 7.15
C VAL A 177 7.10 7.01 7.43
N GLN A 178 6.72 8.29 7.45
CA GLN A 178 7.60 9.40 7.81
C GLN A 178 7.98 9.44 9.30
N ASP A 179 7.10 9.05 10.22
CA ASP A 179 7.39 8.95 11.65
C ASP A 179 8.33 7.77 11.92
N LYS A 180 8.14 6.65 11.20
CA LYS A 180 9.17 5.61 11.13
C LYS A 180 10.47 6.13 10.49
N ASN A 181 10.42 7.12 9.59
CA ASN A 181 11.63 7.77 9.07
C ASN A 181 12.36 8.64 10.09
N ASN A 182 11.68 9.24 11.07
CA ASN A 182 12.39 9.88 12.19
C ASN A 182 13.09 8.86 13.10
N LEU A 183 12.61 7.60 13.12
CA LEU A 183 13.30 6.47 13.75
C LEU A 183 14.36 5.83 12.83
N CYS A 184 14.24 5.95 11.50
CA CYS A 184 15.23 5.42 10.53
C CYS A 184 16.34 6.41 10.18
N LYS A 185 16.22 7.71 10.50
CA LYS A 185 17.33 8.70 10.40
C LYS A 185 18.55 8.34 11.24
N THR A 186 18.44 7.38 12.16
CA THR A 186 19.58 6.81 12.90
C THR A 186 20.31 5.69 12.15
N TRP A 187 19.88 5.33 10.94
CA TRP A 187 20.47 4.24 10.13
C TRP A 187 21.30 4.74 8.94
N ASP A 188 21.34 6.07 8.71
CA ASP A 188 22.30 6.73 7.80
C ASP A 188 23.61 7.12 8.53
N LEU A 189 24.04 6.31 9.50
CA LEU A 189 25.37 6.37 10.15
C LEU A 189 26.03 5.00 10.11
#